data_AF-D0N4G8-F1
#
_entry.id   AF-D0N4G8-F1
#
_cell.length_a   1.000
_cell.length_b   1.000
_cell.length_c   1.000
_cell.angle_alpha   90.00
_cell.angle_beta   90.00
_cell.angle_gamma   90.00
#
_symmetry.space_group_name_H-M   'P 1'
#
loop_
_entity.id
_entity.type
_entity.pdbx_description
1 polymer ?
#
loop_
_entity_poly.entity_id
_entity_poly.type
_entity_poly.pdbx_seq_one_letter_code
_entity_poly.pdbx_strand_id
1 'polypeptide(L)'
;MSTSRYKAELVKFMSFKDDKEYTANHEFTPADLLSITPGLLCRWMNTRAYGDSEPSEDMRPVHLRSSTLEFAKKAISAYMPRINAPWDPVAMQGNPTRSDDVNKLIKRVKRFEVRREGAESKARRSFEFDEFMNVLTLVRSLHSRSDEQLMVSSVLTLQWHIVARIDDMMKLQFNNFTHNTQYPSTILCQMRWSKNISEERDAPEQIVVGSMDPRMCPLLNLAVYIEATVNVARSSFLFGNPNDGDRVVRRFLADTIKKSEFKSLKTGKLGTHSFRKGAATYATRSGVVDVYIDNTQPYPDACTAAVLAGPAGPCFYSLKEGMRCVTTPLLVDEIAPTIKQVMGEPIAKTLAQVLLWAALETDSSFNYCLLPEKLKKRILRAYINAGGSTNLNPIQRQEFYVLGDGSQLNLGTQREMAAVQSQIASGRRYMAEVMNEVLRSRSESHREMQKIQAILRRIAMQPPKDLYELWHEYQLGSGGLKPAKEFTSIERGANKFAYSRRKVFWDVISQLVRSGHTSDSAIDRVYQTYGRNLSVSSILVKLRTDRRRGGHPSLRL
;
A
#
# COMPACT_ATOMS: atom_id res chain seq x y z
N MET A 1 1.03 -0.46 31.88
CA MET A 1 0.01 -1.53 31.70
C MET A 1 -1.04 -1.38 32.78
N SER A 2 -2.34 -1.47 32.46
CA SER A 2 -3.42 -1.38 33.47
C SER A 2 -3.48 -2.68 34.28
N THR A 3 -2.62 -2.78 35.30
CA THR A 3 -2.46 -3.94 36.19
C THR A 3 -3.76 -4.31 36.92
N SER A 4 -4.57 -3.32 37.29
CA SER A 4 -5.86 -3.55 37.98
C SER A 4 -6.87 -4.37 37.15
N ARG A 5 -7.00 -4.10 35.85
CA ARG A 5 -7.97 -4.84 34.99
C ARG A 5 -7.52 -6.27 34.71
N TYR A 6 -6.21 -6.51 34.64
CA TYR A 6 -5.70 -7.87 34.44
C TYR A 6 -5.86 -8.69 35.72
N LYS A 7 -5.57 -8.09 36.87
CA LYS A 7 -5.79 -8.72 38.17
C LYS A 7 -7.23 -9.14 38.37
N ALA A 8 -8.19 -8.29 38.00
CA ALA A 8 -9.61 -8.61 38.11
C ALA A 8 -10.03 -9.86 37.32
N GLU A 9 -9.47 -10.09 36.12
CA GLU A 9 -9.76 -11.31 35.37
C GLU A 9 -9.05 -12.54 35.95
N LEU A 10 -7.83 -12.38 36.48
CA LEU A 10 -7.16 -13.47 37.20
C LEU A 10 -7.95 -13.90 38.44
N VAL A 11 -8.39 -12.93 39.25
CA VAL A 11 -9.20 -13.19 40.46
C VAL A 11 -10.47 -13.96 40.11
N LYS A 12 -11.22 -13.54 39.07
CA LYS A 12 -12.41 -14.27 38.61
C LYS A 12 -12.13 -15.71 38.19
N PHE A 13 -10.98 -15.95 37.55
CA PHE A 13 -10.59 -17.29 37.14
C PHE A 13 -10.19 -18.15 38.33
N MET A 14 -9.35 -17.63 39.23
CA MET A 14 -8.91 -18.35 40.42
C MET A 14 -10.11 -18.65 41.34
N SER A 15 -11.06 -17.73 41.45
CA SER A 15 -12.30 -17.98 42.18
C SER A 15 -13.13 -19.12 41.63
N PHE A 16 -13.18 -19.26 40.30
CA PHE A 16 -13.83 -20.41 39.66
C PHE A 16 -13.04 -21.71 39.87
N LYS A 17 -11.70 -21.65 39.78
CA LYS A 17 -10.82 -22.81 39.95
C LYS A 17 -10.92 -23.40 41.36
N ASP A 18 -10.91 -22.55 42.37
CA ASP A 18 -10.81 -22.93 43.78
C ASP A 18 -12.18 -22.93 44.48
N ASP A 19 -13.26 -22.66 43.74
CA ASP A 19 -14.64 -22.52 44.23
C ASP A 19 -14.73 -21.59 45.47
N LYS A 20 -14.03 -20.45 45.40
CA LYS A 20 -13.86 -19.52 46.52
C LYS A 20 -13.81 -18.07 46.05
N GLU A 21 -14.46 -17.17 46.77
CA GLU A 21 -14.34 -15.74 46.50
C GLU A 21 -13.00 -15.18 47.00
N TYR A 22 -12.26 -14.54 46.09
CA TYR A 22 -11.04 -13.81 46.41
C TYR A 22 -11.27 -12.30 46.31
N THR A 23 -10.61 -11.54 47.17
CA THR A 23 -10.64 -10.08 47.10
C THR A 23 -9.81 -9.58 45.91
N ALA A 24 -10.11 -8.38 45.41
CA ALA A 24 -9.42 -7.80 44.25
C ALA A 24 -7.90 -7.65 44.44
N ASN A 25 -7.45 -7.52 45.69
CA ASN A 25 -6.04 -7.34 46.05
C ASN A 25 -5.35 -8.65 46.46
N HIS A 26 -6.04 -9.80 46.41
CA HIS A 26 -5.47 -11.07 46.84
C HIS A 26 -4.23 -11.45 46.00
N GLU A 27 -3.13 -11.80 46.64
CA GLU A 27 -1.89 -12.24 45.97
C GLU A 27 -1.85 -13.77 45.88
N PHE A 28 -1.75 -14.29 44.66
CA PHE A 28 -1.65 -15.73 44.41
C PHE A 28 -0.18 -16.13 44.42
N THR A 29 0.13 -17.23 45.08
CA THR A 29 1.50 -17.75 45.15
C THR A 29 1.93 -18.34 43.81
N PRO A 30 3.25 -18.46 43.54
CA PRO A 30 3.73 -19.17 42.36
C PRO A 30 3.20 -20.61 42.25
N ALA A 31 3.00 -21.30 43.39
CA ALA A 31 2.43 -22.64 43.42
C ALA A 31 0.97 -22.65 42.94
N ASP A 32 0.16 -21.68 43.38
CA ASP A 32 -1.23 -21.53 42.92
C ASP A 32 -1.29 -21.33 41.41
N LEU A 33 -0.39 -20.50 40.86
CA LEU A 33 -0.34 -20.19 39.44
C LEU A 33 0.20 -21.35 38.60
N LEU A 34 1.14 -22.14 39.12
CA LEU A 34 1.65 -23.35 38.46
C LEU A 34 0.64 -24.49 38.44
N SER A 35 -0.35 -24.49 39.33
CA SER A 35 -1.44 -25.47 39.35
C SER A 35 -2.50 -25.28 38.24
N ILE A 36 -2.41 -24.18 37.49
CA ILE A 36 -3.37 -23.86 36.42
C ILE A 36 -3.11 -24.72 35.19
N THR A 37 -4.15 -25.39 34.70
CA THR A 37 -4.09 -26.23 33.49
C THR A 37 -4.94 -25.66 32.35
N PRO A 38 -4.66 -26.04 31.09
CA PRO A 38 -5.52 -25.69 29.95
C PRO A 38 -6.97 -26.14 30.11
N GLY A 39 -7.20 -27.31 30.70
CA GLY A 39 -8.54 -27.85 30.94
C GLY A 39 -9.38 -26.96 31.86
N LEU A 40 -8.80 -26.47 32.96
CA LEU A 40 -9.45 -25.52 33.86
C LEU A 40 -9.80 -24.21 33.16
N LEU A 41 -8.88 -23.68 32.34
CA LEU A 41 -9.13 -22.49 31.54
C LEU A 41 -10.25 -22.71 30.51
N CYS A 42 -10.28 -23.87 29.85
CA CYS A 42 -11.32 -24.19 28.87
C CYS A 42 -12.69 -24.31 29.54
N ARG A 43 -12.79 -25.02 30.69
CA ARG A 43 -14.03 -25.10 31.47
C ARG A 43 -14.54 -23.71 31.87
N TRP A 44 -13.66 -22.87 32.42
CA TRP A 44 -14.03 -21.51 32.80
C TRP A 44 -14.49 -20.65 31.61
N MET A 45 -13.77 -20.70 30.48
CA MET A 45 -14.14 -19.97 29.27
C MET A 45 -15.44 -20.50 28.66
N ASN A 46 -15.67 -21.81 28.72
CA ASN A 46 -16.92 -22.43 28.28
C ASN A 46 -18.09 -21.94 29.14
N THR A 47 -17.99 -21.97 30.48
CA THR A 47 -19.04 -21.47 31.38
C THR A 47 -19.40 -20.03 31.04
N ARG A 48 -18.40 -19.19 30.76
CA ARG A 48 -18.63 -17.79 30.39
C ARG A 48 -19.28 -17.61 29.02
N ALA A 49 -18.93 -18.44 28.04
CA ALA A 49 -19.39 -18.28 26.65
C ALA A 49 -20.70 -19.01 26.36
N TYR A 50 -20.84 -20.24 26.84
CA TYR A 50 -21.95 -21.17 26.61
C TYR A 50 -22.90 -21.28 27.81
N GLY A 51 -22.51 -20.80 28.99
CA GLY A 51 -23.27 -21.01 30.23
C GLY A 51 -22.99 -22.35 30.90
N ASP A 52 -22.21 -23.23 30.25
CA ASP A 52 -21.87 -24.58 30.71
C ASP A 52 -20.35 -24.81 30.59
N SER A 53 -19.75 -25.53 31.54
CA SER A 53 -18.31 -25.83 31.55
C SER A 53 -17.89 -26.90 30.51
N GLU A 54 -18.82 -27.78 30.14
CA GLU A 54 -18.65 -28.89 29.20
C GLU A 54 -19.77 -28.88 28.16
N PRO A 55 -19.80 -27.86 27.29
CA PRO A 55 -20.90 -27.65 26.36
C PRO A 55 -20.98 -28.78 25.34
N SER A 56 -22.21 -29.24 25.07
CA SER A 56 -22.49 -30.19 23.98
C SER A 56 -22.27 -29.55 22.60
N GLU A 57 -22.25 -30.37 21.55
CA GLU A 57 -22.08 -29.87 20.17
C GLU A 57 -23.23 -28.96 19.70
N ASP A 58 -24.43 -29.13 20.27
CA ASP A 58 -25.63 -28.35 19.93
C ASP A 58 -25.69 -27.00 20.65
N MET A 59 -24.92 -26.81 21.73
CA MET A 59 -24.89 -25.54 22.45
C MET A 59 -24.26 -24.42 21.60
N ARG A 60 -24.66 -23.19 21.89
CA ARG A 60 -24.21 -21.99 21.18
C ARG A 60 -23.61 -20.96 22.14
N PRO A 61 -22.47 -20.33 21.82
CA PRO A 61 -21.79 -19.41 22.72
C PRO A 61 -22.43 -18.01 22.70
N VAL A 62 -23.64 -17.89 23.26
CA VAL A 62 -24.46 -16.67 23.18
C VAL A 62 -24.22 -15.68 24.34
N HIS A 63 -23.49 -16.07 25.38
CA HIS A 63 -23.34 -15.27 26.59
C HIS A 63 -22.14 -14.33 26.56
N LEU A 64 -21.03 -14.73 25.94
CA LEU A 64 -19.80 -13.93 25.92
C LEU A 64 -19.03 -14.07 24.61
N ARG A 65 -18.47 -12.93 24.18
CA ARG A 65 -17.73 -12.83 22.92
C ARG A 65 -16.28 -13.24 22.99
N SER A 66 -15.76 -13.74 21.86
CA SER A 66 -14.38 -14.16 21.63
C SER A 66 -13.38 -13.06 22.03
N SER A 67 -13.65 -11.80 21.70
CA SER A 67 -12.77 -10.67 22.07
C SER A 67 -12.60 -10.50 23.58
N THR A 68 -13.63 -10.83 24.36
CA THR A 68 -13.56 -10.77 25.83
C THR A 68 -12.79 -11.95 26.38
N LEU A 69 -12.94 -13.14 25.77
CA LEU A 69 -12.14 -14.32 26.10
C LEU A 69 -10.65 -14.10 25.77
N GLU A 70 -10.33 -13.49 24.63
CA GLU A 70 -8.96 -13.11 24.25
C GLU A 70 -8.34 -12.14 25.26
N PHE A 71 -9.13 -11.16 25.73
CA PHE A 71 -8.70 -10.26 26.81
C PHE A 71 -8.43 -11.01 28.11
N ALA A 72 -9.35 -11.87 28.55
CA ALA A 72 -9.19 -12.68 29.76
C ALA A 72 -7.96 -13.61 29.67
N LYS A 73 -7.78 -14.27 28.52
CA LYS A 73 -6.58 -15.07 28.20
C LYS A 73 -5.31 -14.24 28.35
N LYS A 74 -5.26 -13.04 27.76
CA LYS A 74 -4.11 -12.13 27.86
C LYS A 74 -3.85 -11.69 29.30
N ALA A 75 -4.92 -11.36 30.04
CA ALA A 75 -4.85 -10.94 31.43
C ALA A 75 -4.26 -12.03 32.33
N ILE A 76 -4.76 -13.27 32.22
CA ILE A 76 -4.25 -14.41 32.99
C ILE A 76 -2.81 -14.72 32.59
N SER A 77 -2.51 -14.72 31.28
CA SER A 77 -1.16 -14.97 30.76
C SER A 77 -0.11 -14.04 31.38
N ALA A 78 -0.46 -12.79 31.68
CA ALA A 78 0.46 -11.80 32.23
C ALA A 78 0.98 -12.17 33.64
N TYR A 79 0.30 -13.07 34.35
CA TYR A 79 0.70 -13.54 35.69
C TYR A 79 1.34 -14.93 35.67
N MET A 80 1.38 -15.63 34.54
CA MET A 80 1.91 -17.00 34.51
C MET A 80 3.42 -17.00 34.73
N PRO A 81 3.96 -17.81 35.68
CA PRO A 81 5.40 -17.84 35.96
C PRO A 81 6.25 -18.13 34.72
N ARG A 82 5.74 -18.96 33.80
CA ARG A 82 6.39 -19.32 32.53
C ARG A 82 5.79 -18.56 31.34
N ILE A 83 5.59 -17.25 31.46
CA ILE A 83 4.83 -16.40 30.51
C ILE A 83 5.18 -16.63 29.01
N ASN A 84 6.46 -16.80 28.70
CA ASN A 84 6.95 -16.95 27.34
C ASN A 84 7.02 -18.40 26.85
N ALA A 85 6.92 -19.38 27.75
CA ALA A 85 7.01 -20.80 27.38
C ALA A 85 5.69 -21.26 26.75
N PRO A 86 5.71 -21.90 25.56
CA PRO A 86 4.54 -22.59 25.05
C PRO A 86 4.10 -23.69 26.02
N TRP A 87 2.83 -24.06 25.97
CA TRP A 87 2.34 -25.20 26.75
C TRP A 87 2.79 -26.51 26.10
N ASP A 88 3.46 -27.36 26.86
CA ASP A 88 3.80 -28.73 26.49
C ASP A 88 2.72 -29.68 27.02
N PRO A 89 1.93 -30.33 26.13
CA PRO A 89 0.87 -31.24 26.55
C PRO A 89 1.40 -32.56 27.13
N VAL A 90 2.63 -32.95 26.83
CA VAL A 90 3.23 -34.19 27.31
C VAL A 90 3.82 -33.98 28.71
N ALA A 91 4.64 -32.94 28.86
CA ALA A 91 5.25 -32.61 30.15
C ALA A 91 4.33 -31.82 31.09
N MET A 92 3.11 -31.48 30.65
CA MET A 92 2.11 -30.68 31.38
C MET A 92 2.69 -29.40 31.98
N GLN A 93 3.51 -28.70 31.20
CA GLN A 93 4.27 -27.56 31.69
C GLN A 93 4.27 -26.39 30.69
N GLY A 94 4.57 -25.19 31.18
CA GLY A 94 4.62 -23.97 30.37
C GLY A 94 3.46 -23.03 30.69
N ASN A 95 3.07 -22.17 29.74
CA ASN A 95 1.96 -21.24 29.94
C ASN A 95 0.64 -21.86 29.43
N PRO A 96 -0.30 -22.23 30.32
CA PRO A 96 -1.52 -22.93 29.93
C PRO A 96 -2.44 -22.09 29.02
N THR A 97 -2.35 -20.76 29.08
CA THR A 97 -3.09 -19.86 28.18
C THR A 97 -2.62 -19.95 26.72
N ARG A 98 -1.39 -20.44 26.48
CA ARG A 98 -0.79 -20.60 25.14
C ARG A 98 -1.03 -21.99 24.55
N SER A 99 -1.79 -22.85 25.22
CA SER A 99 -2.19 -24.17 24.71
C SER A 99 -3.09 -24.10 23.48
N ASP A 100 -3.03 -25.15 22.66
CA ASP A 100 -3.88 -25.29 21.48
C ASP A 100 -5.36 -25.37 21.82
N ASP A 101 -5.73 -25.98 22.94
CA ASP A 101 -7.14 -26.16 23.33
C ASP A 101 -7.81 -24.81 23.61
N VAL A 102 -7.16 -23.95 24.39
CA VAL A 102 -7.65 -22.58 24.67
C VAL A 102 -7.77 -21.79 23.36
N ASN A 103 -6.79 -21.92 22.45
CA ASN A 103 -6.83 -21.26 21.15
C ASN A 103 -7.98 -21.77 20.26
N LYS A 104 -8.19 -23.09 20.21
CA LYS A 104 -9.26 -23.73 19.44
C LYS A 104 -10.64 -23.35 19.97
N LEU A 105 -10.81 -23.26 21.29
CA LEU A 105 -12.05 -22.79 21.92
C LEU A 105 -12.39 -21.37 21.47
N ILE A 106 -11.45 -20.42 21.59
CA ILE A 106 -11.67 -19.04 21.17
C ILE A 106 -11.98 -18.97 19.66
N LYS A 107 -11.26 -19.72 18.82
CA LYS A 107 -11.54 -19.82 17.39
C LYS A 107 -12.95 -20.39 17.11
N ARG A 108 -13.42 -21.37 17.89
CA ARG A 108 -14.78 -21.93 17.79
C ARG A 108 -15.83 -20.87 18.12
N VAL A 109 -15.68 -20.14 19.22
CA VAL A 109 -16.59 -19.03 19.58
C VAL A 109 -16.62 -17.98 18.47
N LYS A 110 -15.45 -17.58 17.94
CA LYS A 110 -15.36 -16.63 16.82
C LYS A 110 -16.08 -17.12 15.56
N ARG A 111 -16.06 -18.43 15.26
CA ARG A 111 -16.81 -19.01 14.14
C ARG A 111 -18.33 -18.91 14.32
N PHE A 112 -18.85 -19.14 15.52
CA PHE A 112 -20.27 -18.95 15.80
C PHE A 112 -20.68 -17.47 15.70
N GLU A 113 -19.86 -16.55 16.20
CA GLU A 113 -20.11 -15.11 16.09
C GLU A 113 -20.26 -14.64 14.63
N VAL A 114 -19.35 -15.05 13.73
CA VAL A 114 -19.43 -14.66 12.31
C VAL A 114 -20.63 -15.27 11.59
N ARG A 115 -21.12 -16.44 12.06
CA ARG A 115 -22.34 -17.10 11.58
C ARG A 115 -23.62 -16.52 12.20
N ARG A 116 -23.51 -15.53 13.10
CA ARG A 116 -24.62 -14.94 13.88
C ARG A 116 -25.33 -15.94 14.80
N GLU A 117 -24.61 -16.98 15.21
CA GLU A 117 -25.06 -17.99 16.17
C GLU A 117 -24.38 -17.82 17.55
N GLY A 118 -23.48 -16.84 17.69
CA GLY A 118 -22.82 -16.50 18.95
C GLY A 118 -23.37 -15.20 19.56
N ALA A 119 -22.73 -14.75 20.65
CA ALA A 119 -23.11 -13.54 21.35
C ALA A 119 -23.18 -12.30 20.43
N GLU A 120 -24.23 -11.49 20.61
CA GLU A 120 -24.54 -10.36 19.72
C GLU A 120 -23.45 -9.28 19.66
N SER A 121 -23.37 -8.62 18.50
CA SER A 121 -22.42 -7.56 18.31
C SER A 121 -22.83 -6.20 18.86
N LYS A 122 -22.17 -5.78 19.94
CA LYS A 122 -22.17 -4.40 20.45
C LYS A 122 -21.20 -3.47 19.70
N ALA A 123 -20.62 -3.92 18.58
CA ALA A 123 -19.69 -3.10 17.82
C ALA A 123 -20.39 -1.91 17.15
N ARG A 124 -19.78 -0.73 17.21
CA ARG A 124 -20.28 0.45 16.50
C ARG A 124 -19.95 0.33 15.01
N ARG A 125 -20.95 0.57 14.14
CA ARG A 125 -20.78 0.55 12.68
C ARG A 125 -20.06 1.80 12.16
N SER A 126 -19.71 1.82 10.88
CA SER A 126 -19.26 3.02 10.18
C SER A 126 -20.44 4.01 9.99
N PHE A 127 -20.13 5.30 9.94
CA PHE A 127 -21.04 6.28 9.34
C PHE A 127 -21.11 6.05 7.83
N GLU A 128 -22.31 6.20 7.25
CA GLU A 128 -22.42 6.48 5.82
C GLU A 128 -22.10 7.96 5.55
N PHE A 129 -21.68 8.28 4.32
CA PHE A 129 -21.25 9.63 3.97
C PHE A 129 -22.33 10.69 4.24
N ASP A 130 -23.57 10.42 3.86
CA ASP A 130 -24.68 11.36 4.07
C ASP A 130 -25.02 11.57 5.56
N GLU A 131 -24.84 10.53 6.39
CA GLU A 131 -24.98 10.67 7.84
C GLU A 131 -23.88 11.57 8.42
N PHE A 132 -22.65 11.44 7.91
CA PHE A 132 -21.54 12.34 8.27
C PHE A 132 -21.85 13.79 7.89
N MET A 133 -22.31 14.03 6.66
CA MET A 133 -22.69 15.35 6.20
C MET A 133 -23.87 15.93 7.01
N ASN A 134 -24.84 15.11 7.38
CA ASN A 134 -25.95 15.50 8.23
C ASN A 134 -25.47 15.90 9.63
N VAL A 135 -24.51 15.17 10.23
CA VAL A 135 -23.88 15.60 11.49
C VAL A 135 -23.21 16.96 11.33
N LEU A 136 -22.42 17.19 10.27
CA LEU A 136 -21.75 18.48 10.05
C LEU A 136 -22.76 19.64 9.90
N THR A 137 -23.89 19.40 9.25
CA THR A 137 -24.99 20.38 9.17
C THR A 137 -25.57 20.67 10.57
N LEU A 138 -25.82 19.65 11.39
CA LEU A 138 -26.36 19.83 12.74
C LEU A 138 -25.39 20.51 13.70
N VAL A 139 -24.09 20.35 13.48
CA VAL A 139 -23.06 21.08 14.25
C VAL A 139 -23.12 22.58 13.92
N ARG A 140 -23.50 22.93 12.69
CA ARG A 140 -23.46 24.28 12.13
C ARG A 140 -24.78 25.04 12.15
N SER A 141 -25.91 24.38 12.41
CA SER A 141 -27.25 24.97 12.28
C SER A 141 -27.62 26.01 13.36
N LEU A 142 -26.70 26.36 14.27
CA LEU A 142 -26.91 27.42 15.26
C LEU A 142 -26.25 28.73 14.79
N HIS A 143 -27.03 29.81 14.75
CA HIS A 143 -26.58 31.15 14.32
C HIS A 143 -25.40 31.68 15.16
N SER A 144 -25.27 31.24 16.42
CA SER A 144 -24.09 31.46 17.26
C SER A 144 -23.41 30.13 17.58
N ARG A 145 -22.19 29.93 17.06
CA ARG A 145 -21.38 28.74 17.37
C ARG A 145 -20.58 28.95 18.64
N SER A 146 -20.73 28.05 19.60
CA SER A 146 -19.86 27.99 20.78
C SER A 146 -18.46 27.49 20.42
N ASP A 147 -17.48 27.75 21.28
CA ASP A 147 -16.12 27.21 21.14
C ASP A 147 -16.11 25.68 21.02
N GLU A 148 -17.00 24.98 21.72
CA GLU A 148 -17.15 23.53 21.62
C GLU A 148 -17.62 23.10 20.22
N GLN A 149 -18.56 23.83 19.60
CA GLN A 149 -19.04 23.51 18.25
C GLN A 149 -17.98 23.77 17.19
N LEU A 150 -17.18 24.83 17.35
CA LEU A 150 -16.05 25.11 16.47
C LEU A 150 -14.99 24.01 16.58
N MET A 151 -14.65 23.64 17.82
CA MET A 151 -13.74 22.53 18.10
C MET A 151 -14.25 21.23 17.49
N VAL A 152 -15.51 20.85 17.73
CA VAL A 152 -16.10 19.62 17.18
C VAL A 152 -16.10 19.65 15.64
N SER A 153 -16.43 20.79 15.02
CA SER A 153 -16.39 20.92 13.55
C SER A 153 -14.97 20.66 13.01
N SER A 154 -13.96 21.28 13.63
CA SER A 154 -12.56 21.09 13.27
C SER A 154 -12.10 19.64 13.48
N VAL A 155 -12.39 19.06 14.65
CA VAL A 155 -12.04 17.67 14.98
C VAL A 155 -12.67 16.69 13.99
N LEU A 156 -13.97 16.78 13.72
CA LEU A 156 -14.67 15.80 12.89
C LEU A 156 -14.21 15.85 11.43
N THR A 157 -13.98 17.04 10.89
CA THR A 157 -13.55 17.22 9.50
C THR A 157 -12.10 16.82 9.29
N LEU A 158 -11.20 17.21 10.21
CA LEU A 158 -9.82 16.76 10.18
C LEU A 158 -9.72 15.25 10.41
N GLN A 159 -10.43 14.70 11.42
CA GLN A 159 -10.44 13.26 11.70
C GLN A 159 -10.91 12.44 10.49
N TRP A 160 -11.93 12.93 9.78
CA TRP A 160 -12.39 12.32 8.53
C TRP A 160 -11.28 12.34 7.49
N HIS A 161 -10.66 13.50 7.28
CA HIS A 161 -9.66 13.73 6.24
C HIS A 161 -8.38 12.92 6.41
N ILE A 162 -7.87 12.77 7.64
CA ILE A 162 -6.65 12.00 7.94
C ILE A 162 -6.93 10.59 8.46
N VAL A 163 -8.19 10.15 8.47
CA VAL A 163 -8.64 8.82 8.92
C VAL A 163 -8.09 8.45 10.32
N ALA A 164 -8.06 9.43 11.22
CA ALA A 164 -7.45 9.27 12.53
C ALA A 164 -8.44 8.75 13.60
N ARG A 165 -7.91 8.19 14.69
CA ARG A 165 -8.72 7.86 15.87
C ARG A 165 -8.91 9.10 16.73
N ILE A 166 -10.05 9.20 17.41
CA ILE A 166 -10.34 10.36 18.25
C ILE A 166 -9.37 10.51 19.42
N ASP A 167 -8.88 9.41 19.99
CA ASP A 167 -7.90 9.41 21.10
C ASP A 167 -6.51 9.88 20.66
N ASP A 168 -6.21 9.74 19.37
CA ASP A 168 -4.99 10.23 18.73
C ASP A 168 -5.16 11.72 18.35
N MET A 169 -6.33 12.10 17.80
CA MET A 169 -6.68 13.49 17.48
C MET A 169 -6.53 14.45 18.65
N MET A 170 -6.94 14.05 19.87
CA MET A 170 -6.83 14.92 21.05
C MET A 170 -5.37 15.19 21.46
N LYS A 171 -4.41 14.42 20.93
CA LYS A 171 -2.98 14.58 21.20
C LYS A 171 -2.23 15.30 20.08
N LEU A 172 -2.91 15.70 19.01
CA LEU A 172 -2.31 16.55 17.98
C LEU A 172 -1.84 17.85 18.61
N GLN A 173 -0.59 18.20 18.33
CA GLN A 173 0.03 19.47 18.68
C GLN A 173 0.15 20.35 17.44
N PHE A 174 0.29 21.66 17.62
CA PHE A 174 0.46 22.58 16.50
C PHE A 174 1.73 22.29 15.68
N ASN A 175 2.80 21.81 16.33
CA ASN A 175 4.05 21.41 15.68
C ASN A 175 3.96 20.09 14.88
N ASN A 176 2.80 19.41 14.88
CA ASN A 176 2.54 18.27 14.01
C ASN A 176 2.14 18.70 12.60
N PHE A 177 1.97 20.00 12.36
CA PHE A 177 1.67 20.54 11.06
C PHE A 177 2.89 21.26 10.49
N THR A 178 3.13 21.04 9.21
CA THR A 178 4.23 21.65 8.46
C THR A 178 3.69 22.28 7.19
N HIS A 179 4.35 23.34 6.72
CA HIS A 179 4.01 23.99 5.46
C HIS A 179 4.42 23.11 4.28
N ASN A 180 3.51 22.89 3.33
CA ASN A 180 3.83 22.17 2.12
C ASN A 180 4.54 23.10 1.12
N THR A 181 5.86 22.93 0.96
CA THR A 181 6.68 23.72 0.05
C THR A 181 6.38 23.45 -1.42
N GLN A 182 5.95 22.24 -1.76
CA GLN A 182 5.60 21.87 -3.13
C GLN A 182 4.22 22.39 -3.53
N TYR A 183 3.26 22.36 -2.60
CA TYR A 183 1.88 22.83 -2.82
C TYR A 183 1.43 23.79 -1.71
N PRO A 184 1.80 25.09 -1.78
CA PRO A 184 1.58 26.06 -0.70
C PRO A 184 0.11 26.30 -0.29
N SER A 185 -0.85 25.94 -1.15
CA SER A 185 -2.29 25.99 -0.82
C SER A 185 -2.77 24.79 0.02
N THR A 186 -1.86 23.89 0.42
CA THR A 186 -2.10 22.72 1.27
C THR A 186 -1.22 22.78 2.52
N ILE A 187 -1.51 21.93 3.51
CA ILE A 187 -0.64 21.74 4.69
C ILE A 187 -0.34 20.26 4.86
N LEU A 188 0.77 19.93 5.52
CA LEU A 188 1.12 18.56 5.88
C LEU A 188 0.82 18.34 7.37
N CYS A 189 0.40 17.14 7.73
CA CYS A 189 0.07 16.74 9.09
C CYS A 189 0.71 15.39 9.41
N GLN A 190 1.48 15.33 10.49
CA GLN A 190 2.13 14.11 10.96
C GLN A 190 1.51 13.64 12.28
N MET A 191 0.74 12.54 12.24
CA MET A 191 0.16 11.96 13.46
C MET A 191 1.24 11.19 14.23
N ARG A 192 1.86 11.81 15.24
CA ARG A 192 2.95 11.19 16.02
C ARG A 192 2.49 10.30 17.18
N TRP A 193 1.21 10.39 17.54
CA TRP A 193 0.67 9.69 18.70
C TRP A 193 -0.37 8.67 18.26
N SER A 194 0.03 7.41 18.19
CA SER A 194 -0.89 6.28 18.01
C SER A 194 -0.30 5.02 18.64
N LYS A 195 -1.16 4.09 19.06
CA LYS A 195 -0.75 2.79 19.65
C LYS A 195 0.05 1.90 18.69
N ASN A 196 0.04 2.25 17.41
CA ASN A 196 0.66 1.49 16.33
C ASN A 196 1.94 2.17 15.81
N ILE A 197 2.37 3.28 16.41
CA ILE A 197 3.61 3.97 16.05
C ILE A 197 4.67 3.51 17.05
N SER A 198 5.63 2.75 16.56
CA SER A 198 6.80 2.28 17.31
C SER A 198 8.07 3.04 16.95
N GLU A 199 8.10 3.63 15.75
CA GLU A 199 9.22 4.40 15.21
C GLU A 199 8.73 5.51 14.29
N GLU A 200 9.57 6.50 13.98
CA GLU A 200 9.18 7.70 13.24
C GLU A 200 8.63 7.41 11.85
N ARG A 201 9.13 6.37 11.17
CA ARG A 201 8.63 5.92 9.87
C ARG A 201 7.20 5.37 9.90
N ASP A 202 6.68 4.99 11.07
CA ASP A 202 5.29 4.54 11.23
C ASP A 202 4.29 5.72 11.19
N ALA A 203 4.79 6.95 11.18
CA ALA A 203 4.02 8.19 11.20
C ALA A 203 4.37 9.07 9.98
N PRO A 204 4.02 8.67 8.74
CA PRO A 204 4.25 9.49 7.56
C PRO A 204 3.49 10.81 7.65
N GLU A 205 4.03 11.84 6.98
CA GLU A 205 3.29 13.08 6.74
C GLU A 205 2.12 12.81 5.79
N GLN A 206 0.95 13.35 6.11
CA GLN A 206 -0.26 13.28 5.30
C GLN A 206 -0.62 14.67 4.80
N ILE A 207 -0.95 14.79 3.52
CA ILE A 207 -1.42 16.04 2.94
C ILE A 207 -2.85 16.34 3.37
N VAL A 208 -3.08 17.58 3.79
CA VAL A 208 -4.40 18.12 4.14
C VAL A 208 -4.77 19.18 3.12
N VAL A 209 -5.88 18.94 2.42
CA VAL A 209 -6.32 19.76 1.28
C VAL A 209 -7.67 20.43 1.54
N GLY A 210 -7.98 21.49 0.80
CA GLY A 210 -9.29 22.14 0.84
C GLY A 210 -10.37 21.25 0.21
N SER A 211 -11.64 21.48 0.60
CA SER A 211 -12.81 20.86 -0.04
C SER A 211 -13.69 21.92 -0.67
N MET A 212 -14.23 21.61 -1.85
CA MET A 212 -15.27 22.42 -2.49
C MET A 212 -16.58 22.45 -1.68
N ASP A 213 -16.79 21.54 -0.73
CA ASP A 213 -17.86 21.64 0.25
C ASP A 213 -17.34 22.24 1.57
N PRO A 214 -17.71 23.49 1.90
CA PRO A 214 -17.23 24.15 3.11
C PRO A 214 -17.60 23.40 4.40
N ARG A 215 -18.63 22.53 4.39
CA ARG A 215 -19.03 21.69 5.55
C ARG A 215 -17.90 20.82 6.02
N MET A 216 -17.28 20.12 5.09
CA MET A 216 -16.26 19.13 5.38
C MET A 216 -14.83 19.60 5.12
N CYS A 217 -14.64 20.82 4.58
CA CYS A 217 -13.32 21.40 4.34
C CYS A 217 -12.47 21.46 5.63
N PRO A 218 -11.42 20.62 5.75
CA PRO A 218 -10.63 20.56 6.99
C PRO A 218 -9.85 21.86 7.22
N LEU A 219 -9.31 22.47 6.15
CA LEU A 219 -8.58 23.74 6.26
C LEU A 219 -9.45 24.88 6.80
N LEU A 220 -10.68 25.00 6.30
CA LEU A 220 -11.62 26.02 6.76
C LEU A 220 -12.00 25.81 8.23
N ASN A 221 -12.44 24.60 8.57
CA ASN A 221 -12.87 24.33 9.94
C ASN A 221 -11.73 24.47 10.96
N LEU A 222 -10.51 24.10 10.57
CA LEU A 222 -9.31 24.29 11.37
C LEU A 222 -9.01 25.77 11.59
N ALA A 223 -8.96 26.56 10.51
CA ALA A 223 -8.67 27.99 10.59
C ALA A 223 -9.70 28.76 11.42
N VAL A 224 -10.99 28.46 11.22
CA VAL A 224 -12.07 29.09 11.98
C VAL A 224 -11.97 28.75 13.46
N TYR A 225 -11.70 27.50 13.80
CA TYR A 225 -11.55 27.10 15.20
C TYR A 225 -10.40 27.84 15.88
N ILE A 226 -9.22 27.87 15.27
CA ILE A 226 -8.03 28.49 15.87
C ILE A 226 -8.22 30.00 16.05
N GLU A 227 -8.80 30.70 15.06
CA GLU A 227 -8.96 32.16 15.12
C GLU A 227 -10.17 32.66 15.91
N ALA A 228 -11.22 31.86 16.04
CA ALA A 228 -12.43 32.28 16.75
C ALA A 228 -12.46 31.86 18.22
N THR A 229 -11.75 30.79 18.60
CA THR A 229 -11.78 30.28 19.97
C THR A 229 -10.75 30.96 20.86
N VAL A 230 -11.20 31.38 22.04
CA VAL A 230 -10.35 32.07 23.01
C VAL A 230 -9.38 31.06 23.65
N ASN A 231 -8.14 31.49 23.91
CA ASN A 231 -7.10 30.70 24.61
C ASN A 231 -6.57 29.47 23.87
N VAL A 232 -6.88 29.25 22.59
CA VAL A 232 -6.28 28.15 21.80
C VAL A 232 -4.74 28.19 21.87
N ALA A 233 -4.16 29.38 21.76
CA ALA A 233 -2.72 29.61 21.82
C ALA A 233 -2.07 29.38 23.21
N ARG A 234 -2.86 29.10 24.27
CA ARG A 234 -2.30 28.78 25.60
C ARG A 234 -1.93 27.31 25.74
N SER A 235 -2.34 26.45 24.82
CA SER A 235 -1.99 25.03 24.81
C SER A 235 -1.00 24.73 23.70
N SER A 236 -0.14 23.73 23.89
CA SER A 236 0.61 23.12 22.79
C SER A 236 -0.23 22.14 21.97
N PHE A 237 -1.33 21.64 22.55
CA PHE A 237 -2.27 20.72 21.90
C PHE A 237 -3.35 21.48 21.14
N LEU A 238 -3.58 21.09 19.89
CA LEU A 238 -4.54 21.72 18.99
C LEU A 238 -5.94 21.80 19.62
N PHE A 239 -6.40 20.73 20.28
CA PHE A 239 -7.74 20.66 20.89
C PHE A 239 -7.71 20.72 22.44
N GLY A 240 -6.65 21.29 23.01
CA GLY A 240 -6.57 21.66 24.42
C GLY A 240 -6.27 20.54 25.41
N ASN A 241 -7.04 19.43 25.42
CA ASN A 241 -6.95 18.40 26.46
C ASN A 241 -6.65 16.99 25.90
N PRO A 242 -5.41 16.48 26.00
CA PRO A 242 -5.01 15.19 25.45
C PRO A 242 -5.52 13.96 26.21
N ASN A 243 -5.91 14.12 27.48
CA ASN A 243 -6.29 12.99 28.33
C ASN A 243 -7.79 12.73 28.32
N ASP A 244 -8.62 13.79 28.21
CA ASP A 244 -10.07 13.70 28.33
C ASP A 244 -10.84 14.57 27.33
N GLY A 245 -10.17 15.22 26.37
CA GLY A 245 -10.83 16.08 25.38
C GLY A 245 -11.86 15.35 24.51
N ASP A 246 -11.69 14.03 24.31
CA ASP A 246 -12.60 13.24 23.50
C ASP A 246 -13.99 13.08 24.16
N ARG A 247 -14.12 13.32 25.47
CA ARG A 247 -15.41 13.32 26.18
C ARG A 247 -16.36 14.38 25.65
N VAL A 248 -15.84 15.56 25.29
CA VAL A 248 -16.65 16.66 24.72
C VAL A 248 -17.23 16.21 23.38
N VAL A 249 -16.40 15.65 22.50
CA VAL A 249 -16.83 15.12 21.21
C VAL A 249 -17.82 13.97 21.38
N ARG A 250 -17.58 13.05 22.32
CA ARG A 250 -18.51 11.95 22.61
C ARG A 250 -19.87 12.44 23.08
N ARG A 251 -19.92 13.41 24.00
CA ARG A 251 -21.17 14.00 24.51
C ARG A 251 -21.92 14.67 23.36
N PHE A 252 -21.24 15.53 22.63
CA PHE A 252 -21.82 16.24 21.49
C PHE A 252 -22.43 15.29 20.46
N LEU A 253 -21.71 14.22 20.11
CA LEU A 253 -22.21 13.21 19.18
C LEU A 253 -23.41 12.43 19.74
N ALA A 254 -23.38 12.08 21.02
CA ALA A 254 -24.49 11.39 21.67
C ALA A 254 -25.77 12.24 21.64
N ASP A 255 -25.64 13.55 21.84
CA ASP A 255 -26.77 14.48 21.79
C ASP A 255 -27.23 14.71 20.35
N THR A 256 -26.29 14.90 19.41
CA THR A 256 -26.60 15.12 17.99
C THR A 256 -27.31 13.94 17.35
N ILE A 257 -26.89 12.71 17.64
CA ILE A 257 -27.50 11.49 17.06
C ILE A 257 -28.90 11.22 17.61
N LYS A 258 -29.25 11.79 18.78
CA LYS A 258 -30.59 11.69 19.38
C LYS A 258 -31.57 12.73 18.83
N LYS A 259 -31.09 13.76 18.14
CA LYS A 259 -31.95 14.79 17.53
C LYS A 259 -32.82 14.16 16.44
N SER A 260 -34.08 14.60 16.33
CA SER A 260 -35.01 14.09 15.31
C SER A 260 -34.58 14.45 13.89
N GLU A 261 -33.78 15.50 13.75
CA GLU A 261 -33.19 15.97 12.50
C GLU A 261 -32.02 15.10 12.03
N PHE A 262 -31.48 14.21 12.88
CA PHE A 262 -30.46 13.24 12.48
C PHE A 262 -31.10 12.06 11.73
N LYS A 263 -30.70 11.87 10.48
CA LYS A 263 -31.24 10.83 9.60
C LYS A 263 -30.32 9.61 9.59
N SER A 264 -30.62 8.63 10.46
CA SER A 264 -29.90 7.35 10.47
C SER A 264 -30.28 6.51 9.24
N LEU A 265 -29.30 6.21 8.38
CA LEU A 265 -29.48 5.45 7.14
C LEU A 265 -29.34 3.94 7.34
N LYS A 266 -28.67 3.51 8.41
CA LYS A 266 -28.46 2.08 8.72
C LYS A 266 -28.73 1.77 10.18
N THR A 267 -29.20 0.55 10.45
CA THR A 267 -29.35 0.05 11.81
C THR A 267 -27.97 -0.17 12.46
N GLY A 268 -27.90 -0.03 13.79
CA GLY A 268 -26.68 -0.26 14.57
C GLY A 268 -26.14 1.00 15.26
N LYS A 269 -25.25 0.78 16.23
CA LYS A 269 -24.75 1.84 17.11
C LYS A 269 -23.69 2.70 16.43
N LEU A 270 -23.74 4.00 16.70
CA LEU A 270 -22.75 4.99 16.28
C LEU A 270 -21.94 5.54 17.46
N GLY A 271 -20.84 6.23 17.17
CA GLY A 271 -20.00 6.93 18.15
C GLY A 271 -18.73 7.47 17.52
N THR A 272 -17.77 7.95 18.32
CA THR A 272 -16.54 8.59 17.82
C THR A 272 -15.71 7.72 16.88
N HIS A 273 -15.62 6.41 17.13
CA HIS A 273 -14.92 5.49 16.22
C HIS A 273 -15.65 5.26 14.90
N SER A 274 -16.94 5.59 14.80
CA SER A 274 -17.72 5.44 13.56
C SER A 274 -17.25 6.42 12.48
N PHE A 275 -16.71 7.59 12.84
CA PHE A 275 -16.19 8.59 11.90
C PHE A 275 -15.01 8.05 11.12
N ARG A 276 -13.96 7.61 11.83
CA ARG A 276 -12.79 6.96 11.23
C ARG A 276 -13.16 5.78 10.34
N LYS A 277 -14.08 4.93 10.80
CA LYS A 277 -14.57 3.79 10.01
C LYS A 277 -15.32 4.24 8.77
N GLY A 278 -16.13 5.30 8.87
CA GLY A 278 -16.83 5.92 7.77
C GLY A 278 -15.86 6.44 6.70
N ALA A 279 -14.89 7.25 7.11
CA ALA A 279 -13.84 7.76 6.23
C ALA A 279 -13.07 6.64 5.52
N ALA A 280 -12.58 5.64 6.27
CA ALA A 280 -11.88 4.49 5.68
C ALA A 280 -12.76 3.71 4.67
N THR A 281 -14.04 3.49 5.02
CA THR A 281 -14.99 2.81 4.14
C THR A 281 -15.28 3.62 2.88
N TYR A 282 -15.42 4.94 3.02
CA TYR A 282 -15.66 5.86 1.92
C TYR A 282 -14.48 5.90 0.94
N ALA A 283 -13.26 6.03 1.45
CA ALA A 283 -12.04 5.98 0.64
C ALA A 283 -11.88 4.63 -0.09
N THR A 284 -12.13 3.51 0.62
CA THR A 284 -12.08 2.17 0.01
C THR A 284 -13.13 2.00 -1.10
N ARG A 285 -14.38 2.43 -0.88
CA ARG A 285 -15.45 2.37 -1.89
C ARG A 285 -15.21 3.28 -3.09
N SER A 286 -14.37 4.29 -2.94
CA SER A 286 -13.98 5.21 -4.02
C SER A 286 -12.78 4.70 -4.83
N GLY A 287 -12.32 3.47 -4.58
CA GLY A 287 -11.27 2.82 -5.36
C GLY A 287 -9.83 3.27 -5.02
N VAL A 288 -9.64 4.03 -3.94
CA VAL A 288 -8.32 4.57 -3.58
C VAL A 288 -7.52 3.65 -2.66
N VAL A 289 -8.17 2.78 -1.88
CA VAL A 289 -7.49 1.89 -0.92
C VAL A 289 -7.48 0.45 -1.44
N ASP A 290 -6.34 0.04 -2.00
CA ASP A 290 -5.98 -1.39 -2.13
C ASP A 290 -5.12 -1.81 -0.92
N VAL A 291 -5.06 -3.11 -0.63
CA VAL A 291 -4.53 -3.72 0.60
C VAL A 291 -3.03 -3.45 0.83
N TYR A 292 -2.33 -2.80 -0.11
CA TYR A 292 -0.90 -2.54 -0.09
C TYR A 292 -0.51 -1.13 -0.55
N ILE A 293 -1.05 -0.09 0.08
CA ILE A 293 -0.53 1.27 -0.10
C ILE A 293 0.59 1.49 0.89
N ASP A 294 1.79 1.67 0.35
CA ASP A 294 2.91 2.26 1.08
C ASP A 294 2.51 3.66 1.52
N ASN A 295 2.25 3.81 2.82
CA ASN A 295 1.78 5.03 3.45
C ASN A 295 2.82 6.16 3.42
N THR A 296 4.03 5.91 2.93
CA THR A 296 5.08 6.91 2.73
C THR A 296 5.04 7.57 1.34
N GLN A 297 4.21 7.06 0.42
CA GLN A 297 4.18 7.56 -0.96
C GLN A 297 3.26 8.77 -1.11
N PRO A 298 3.76 9.90 -1.68
CA PRO A 298 2.97 11.12 -1.85
C PRO A 298 1.73 10.98 -2.75
N TYR A 299 1.78 10.18 -3.83
CA TYR A 299 0.64 10.06 -4.75
C TYR A 299 -0.58 9.36 -4.14
N PRO A 300 -0.44 8.14 -3.54
CA PRO A 300 -1.57 7.48 -2.89
C PRO A 300 -2.16 8.28 -1.72
N ASP A 301 -1.33 8.99 -0.96
CA ASP A 301 -1.79 9.89 0.11
C ASP A 301 -2.64 11.03 -0.46
N ALA A 302 -2.15 11.72 -1.49
CA ALA A 302 -2.89 12.79 -2.15
C ALA A 302 -4.21 12.31 -2.79
N CYS A 303 -4.23 11.12 -3.41
CA CYS A 303 -5.47 10.52 -3.93
C CYS A 303 -6.48 10.29 -2.79
N THR A 304 -6.00 9.81 -1.64
CA THR A 304 -6.84 9.57 -0.46
C THR A 304 -7.39 10.87 0.08
N ALA A 305 -6.54 11.89 0.25
CA ALA A 305 -6.93 13.22 0.69
C ALA A 305 -7.95 13.88 -0.26
N ALA A 306 -7.74 13.76 -1.57
CA ALA A 306 -8.65 14.29 -2.59
C ALA A 306 -10.03 13.64 -2.53
N VAL A 307 -10.10 12.31 -2.40
CA VAL A 307 -11.38 11.61 -2.21
C VAL A 307 -12.03 12.00 -0.88
N LEU A 308 -11.26 12.07 0.20
CA LEU A 308 -11.80 12.45 1.51
C LEU A 308 -12.19 13.93 1.61
N ALA A 309 -11.90 14.74 0.59
CA ALA A 309 -12.49 16.08 0.41
C ALA A 309 -13.97 16.02 -0.05
N GLY A 310 -14.49 14.84 -0.36
CA GLY A 310 -15.89 14.59 -0.68
C GLY A 310 -16.21 14.73 -2.18
N PRO A 311 -17.48 14.50 -2.55
CA PRO A 311 -17.89 14.39 -3.96
C PRO A 311 -17.81 15.71 -4.73
N ALA A 312 -17.76 16.85 -4.02
CA ALA A 312 -17.54 18.15 -4.64
C ALA A 312 -16.08 18.35 -5.10
N GLY A 313 -15.18 17.44 -4.71
CA GLY A 313 -13.77 17.48 -5.07
C GLY A 313 -12.93 18.35 -4.13
N PRO A 314 -11.59 18.17 -4.20
CA PRO A 314 -10.66 18.99 -3.44
C PRO A 314 -10.44 20.33 -4.13
N CYS A 315 -9.97 21.32 -3.36
CA CYS A 315 -9.68 22.63 -3.92
C CYS A 315 -8.45 23.31 -3.31
N PHE A 316 -7.86 24.19 -4.11
CA PHE A 316 -6.95 25.22 -3.66
C PHE A 316 -7.70 26.50 -3.38
N TYR A 317 -7.33 27.16 -2.29
CA TYR A 317 -7.63 28.56 -2.08
C TYR A 317 -6.47 29.36 -2.67
N SER A 318 -6.77 30.18 -3.67
CA SER A 318 -5.75 30.90 -4.42
C SER A 318 -6.15 32.35 -4.61
N LEU A 319 -5.20 33.26 -4.47
CA LEU A 319 -5.38 34.67 -4.76
C LEU A 319 -5.62 34.87 -6.27
N LYS A 320 -6.65 35.65 -6.63
CA LYS A 320 -6.87 36.05 -8.02
C LYS A 320 -5.77 37.00 -8.49
N GLU A 321 -5.46 36.95 -9.78
CA GLU A 321 -4.49 37.85 -10.40
C GLU A 321 -4.91 39.32 -10.21
N GLY A 322 -3.92 40.19 -9.96
CA GLY A 322 -4.14 41.63 -9.82
C GLY A 322 -4.62 42.11 -8.44
N MET A 323 -4.88 41.22 -7.48
CA MET A 323 -5.36 41.59 -6.13
C MET A 323 -4.23 42.11 -5.22
N ARG A 324 -3.67 43.28 -5.53
CA ARG A 324 -2.51 43.88 -4.84
C ARG A 324 -2.75 44.24 -3.37
N CYS A 325 -4.00 44.48 -2.98
CA CYS A 325 -4.37 44.80 -1.60
C CYS A 325 -4.20 43.61 -0.64
N VAL A 326 -4.16 42.37 -1.16
CA VAL A 326 -3.96 41.17 -0.34
C VAL A 326 -2.46 40.90 -0.17
N THR A 327 -1.88 41.51 0.86
CA THR A 327 -0.46 41.39 1.18
C THR A 327 -0.20 40.31 2.24
N THR A 328 1.03 39.83 2.36
CA THR A 328 1.40 38.89 3.44
C THR A 328 1.08 39.45 4.83
N PRO A 329 1.45 40.71 5.18
CA PRO A 329 1.11 41.28 6.49
C PRO A 329 -0.40 41.29 6.76
N LEU A 330 -1.24 41.66 5.76
CA LEU A 330 -2.69 41.57 5.92
C LEU A 330 -3.15 40.15 6.28
N LEU A 331 -2.63 39.15 5.57
CA LEU A 331 -3.01 37.76 5.78
C LEU A 331 -2.60 37.25 7.17
N VAL A 332 -1.35 37.50 7.58
CA VAL A 332 -0.77 36.80 8.74
C VAL A 332 -0.84 37.60 10.04
N ASP A 333 -0.90 38.94 9.97
CA ASP A 333 -0.92 39.81 11.17
C ASP A 333 -2.33 40.29 11.51
N GLU A 334 -3.21 40.48 10.52
CA GLU A 334 -4.56 41.02 10.72
C GLU A 334 -5.66 39.96 10.59
N ILE A 335 -5.53 39.04 9.63
CA ILE A 335 -6.55 38.01 9.36
C ILE A 335 -6.33 36.76 10.22
N ALA A 336 -5.10 36.24 10.26
CA ALA A 336 -4.74 34.99 10.94
C ALA A 336 -3.62 35.12 12.01
N PRO A 337 -3.66 36.11 12.92
CA PRO A 337 -2.60 36.33 13.91
C PRO A 337 -2.42 35.17 14.89
N THR A 338 -3.51 34.50 15.27
CA THR A 338 -3.47 33.39 16.22
C THR A 338 -2.82 32.16 15.56
N ILE A 339 -3.17 31.88 14.31
CA ILE A 339 -2.55 30.81 13.52
C ILE A 339 -1.06 31.11 13.33
N LYS A 340 -0.68 32.36 13.04
CA LYS A 340 0.75 32.75 12.95
C LYS A 340 1.48 32.46 14.26
N GLN A 341 0.87 32.81 15.39
CA GLN A 341 1.44 32.57 16.71
C GLN A 341 1.69 31.09 16.99
N VAL A 342 0.75 30.20 16.63
CA VAL A 342 0.81 28.77 17.02
C VAL A 342 1.44 27.85 15.97
N MET A 343 1.35 28.19 14.68
CA MET A 343 1.75 27.34 13.55
C MET A 343 2.77 28.00 12.62
N GLY A 344 3.13 29.26 12.86
CA GLY A 344 4.09 30.01 12.07
C GLY A 344 3.49 30.68 10.83
N GLU A 345 4.25 31.61 10.26
CA GLU A 345 3.83 32.46 9.14
C GLU A 345 3.43 31.69 7.87
N PRO A 346 4.18 30.67 7.41
CA PRO A 346 3.84 29.97 6.17
C PRO A 346 2.45 29.30 6.22
N ILE A 347 2.11 28.64 7.32
CA ILE A 347 0.80 28.01 7.51
C ILE A 347 -0.29 29.07 7.69
N ALA A 348 0.00 30.14 8.43
CA ALA A 348 -0.93 31.25 8.61
C ALA A 348 -1.30 31.89 7.27
N LYS A 349 -0.34 32.06 6.35
CA LYS A 349 -0.62 32.59 5.01
C LYS A 349 -1.61 31.72 4.24
N THR A 350 -1.46 30.40 4.28
CA THR A 350 -2.36 29.44 3.64
C THR A 350 -3.77 29.51 4.25
N LEU A 351 -3.88 29.41 5.58
CA LEU A 351 -5.17 29.40 6.26
C LEU A 351 -5.87 30.77 6.27
N ALA A 352 -5.13 31.87 6.22
CA ALA A 352 -5.67 33.23 6.09
C ALA A 352 -6.42 33.43 4.77
N GLN A 353 -5.95 32.84 3.66
CA GLN A 353 -6.68 32.89 2.39
C GLN A 353 -8.03 32.18 2.49
N VAL A 354 -8.09 31.06 3.20
CA VAL A 354 -9.33 30.32 3.48
C VAL A 354 -10.31 31.18 4.28
N LEU A 355 -9.82 31.87 5.31
CA LEU A 355 -10.61 32.78 6.14
C LEU A 355 -11.11 34.01 5.37
N LEU A 356 -10.25 34.63 4.56
CA LEU A 356 -10.61 35.77 3.72
C LEU A 356 -11.67 35.40 2.69
N TRP A 357 -11.52 34.25 2.03
CA TRP A 357 -12.53 33.70 1.14
C TRP A 357 -13.87 33.56 1.87
N ALA A 358 -13.87 32.91 3.03
CA ALA A 358 -15.10 32.64 3.79
C ALA A 358 -15.77 33.91 4.34
N ALA A 359 -15.02 34.97 4.61
CA ALA A 359 -15.56 36.24 5.11
C ALA A 359 -16.31 37.03 4.04
N LEU A 360 -15.90 36.90 2.78
CA LEU A 360 -16.46 37.61 1.62
C LEU A 360 -17.50 36.78 0.85
N GLU A 361 -17.63 35.50 1.18
CA GLU A 361 -18.67 34.65 0.61
C GLU A 361 -20.05 35.08 1.10
N THR A 362 -21.03 35.16 0.19
CA THR A 362 -22.37 35.67 0.52
C THR A 362 -23.17 34.65 1.32
N ASP A 363 -23.90 35.13 2.32
CA ASP A 363 -24.76 34.29 3.17
C ASP A 363 -25.91 33.64 2.36
N SER A 364 -26.25 34.18 1.19
CA SER A 364 -27.23 33.57 0.26
C SER A 364 -26.79 32.24 -0.34
N SER A 365 -25.49 31.91 -0.27
CA SER A 365 -24.95 30.68 -0.85
C SER A 365 -25.14 29.46 0.06
N PHE A 366 -25.41 29.66 1.36
CA PHE A 366 -25.49 28.58 2.34
C PHE A 366 -26.55 28.85 3.42
N ASN A 367 -27.31 27.83 3.80
CA ASN A 367 -28.26 27.91 4.92
C ASN A 367 -27.57 27.89 6.32
N TYR A 368 -26.30 28.27 6.40
CA TYR A 368 -25.49 28.27 7.63
C TYR A 368 -24.32 29.25 7.52
N CYS A 369 -23.86 29.79 8.65
CA CYS A 369 -22.74 30.74 8.69
C CYS A 369 -21.37 30.03 8.57
N LEU A 370 -20.52 30.48 7.65
CA LEU A 370 -19.15 29.97 7.49
C LEU A 370 -18.22 30.42 8.62
N LEU A 371 -18.37 31.66 9.09
CA LEU A 371 -17.57 32.28 10.14
C LEU A 371 -18.47 32.76 11.29
N PRO A 372 -18.00 32.73 12.55
CA PRO A 372 -18.65 33.49 13.62
C PRO A 372 -18.63 34.99 13.32
N GLU A 373 -19.69 35.69 13.68
CA GLU A 373 -19.90 37.10 13.28
C GLU A 373 -18.75 38.02 13.71
N LYS A 374 -18.21 37.83 14.92
CA LYS A 374 -17.06 38.60 15.42
C LYS A 374 -15.82 38.42 14.54
N LEU A 375 -15.54 37.19 14.10
CA LEU A 375 -14.41 36.88 13.23
C LEU A 375 -14.63 37.44 11.83
N LYS A 376 -15.83 37.28 11.27
CA LYS A 376 -16.22 37.85 9.95
C LYS A 376 -15.99 39.37 9.92
N LYS A 377 -16.52 40.10 10.91
CA LYS A 377 -16.34 41.55 11.03
C LYS A 377 -14.88 41.97 11.15
N ARG A 378 -14.06 41.24 11.93
CA ARG A 378 -12.62 41.53 12.06
C ARG A 378 -11.92 41.44 10.70
N ILE A 379 -12.14 40.34 9.99
CA ILE A 379 -11.50 40.08 8.69
C ILE A 379 -11.95 41.11 7.65
N LEU A 380 -13.26 41.38 7.55
CA LEU A 380 -13.78 42.36 6.60
C LEU A 380 -13.22 43.77 6.88
N ARG A 381 -13.15 44.17 8.15
CA ARG A 381 -12.56 45.47 8.52
C ARG A 381 -11.09 45.57 8.13
N ALA A 382 -10.30 44.53 8.40
CA ALA A 382 -8.89 44.49 8.02
C ALA A 382 -8.72 44.57 6.49
N TYR A 383 -9.52 43.80 5.74
CA TYR A 383 -9.47 43.80 4.27
C TYR A 383 -9.87 45.15 3.66
N ILE A 384 -10.93 45.78 4.17
CA ILE A 384 -11.37 47.11 3.71
C ILE A 384 -10.30 48.17 4.02
N ASN A 385 -9.71 48.13 5.22
CA ASN A 385 -8.63 49.05 5.61
C ASN A 385 -7.39 48.92 4.72
N ALA A 386 -7.14 47.72 4.17
CA ALA A 386 -6.07 47.47 3.19
C ALA A 386 -6.44 47.90 1.75
N GLY A 387 -7.60 48.53 1.55
CA GLY A 387 -8.10 48.96 0.23
C GLY A 387 -8.87 47.89 -0.54
N GLY A 388 -9.28 46.81 0.13
CA GLY A 388 -10.10 45.74 -0.44
C GLY A 388 -11.56 46.16 -0.65
N SER A 389 -12.17 45.66 -1.72
CA SER A 389 -13.62 45.82 -1.98
C SER A 389 -14.38 44.56 -1.63
N THR A 390 -15.49 44.68 -0.90
CA THR A 390 -16.37 43.55 -0.55
C THR A 390 -17.24 43.06 -1.71
N ASN A 391 -17.25 43.78 -2.84
CA ASN A 391 -18.05 43.42 -4.01
C ASN A 391 -17.47 42.24 -4.79
N LEU A 392 -16.18 41.93 -4.59
CA LEU A 392 -15.48 40.83 -5.25
C LEU A 392 -14.66 40.05 -4.22
N ASN A 393 -14.87 38.74 -4.18
CA ASN A 393 -14.00 37.85 -3.40
C ASN A 393 -12.61 37.77 -4.08
N PRO A 394 -11.51 38.24 -3.43
CA PRO A 394 -10.15 38.21 -3.97
C PRO A 394 -9.58 36.79 -4.05
N ILE A 395 -10.12 35.88 -3.26
CA ILE A 395 -9.71 34.48 -3.23
C ILE A 395 -10.69 33.67 -4.06
N GLN A 396 -10.19 32.76 -4.87
CA GLN A 396 -10.98 31.77 -5.58
C GLN A 396 -10.69 30.37 -5.05
N ARG A 397 -11.71 29.52 -5.08
CA ARG A 397 -11.56 28.08 -4.90
C ARG A 397 -11.37 27.45 -6.27
N GLN A 398 -10.19 26.89 -6.50
CA GLN A 398 -9.86 26.20 -7.74
C GLN A 398 -9.90 24.70 -7.47
N GLU A 399 -10.75 23.98 -8.20
CA GLU A 399 -10.70 22.52 -8.20
C GLU A 399 -9.35 22.05 -8.76
N PHE A 400 -8.79 21.01 -8.14
CA PHE A 400 -7.58 20.36 -8.62
C PHE A 400 -7.75 18.85 -8.67
N TYR A 401 -6.87 18.22 -9.43
CA TYR A 401 -6.84 16.78 -9.66
C TYR A 401 -5.48 16.23 -9.27
N VAL A 402 -5.50 15.01 -8.74
CA VAL A 402 -4.29 14.29 -8.35
C VAL A 402 -3.80 13.48 -9.54
N LEU A 403 -2.59 13.76 -10.00
CA LEU A 403 -1.91 13.08 -11.10
C LEU A 403 -0.58 12.52 -10.61
N GLY A 404 -0.12 11.46 -11.25
CA GLY A 404 1.17 10.84 -10.93
C GLY A 404 1.09 9.34 -10.71
N ASP A 405 2.16 8.79 -10.14
CA ASP A 405 2.31 7.39 -9.79
C ASP A 405 3.37 7.25 -8.69
N GLY A 406 3.08 6.46 -7.66
CA GLY A 406 3.94 6.21 -6.50
C GLY A 406 4.57 7.47 -5.88
N SER A 407 5.85 7.71 -6.15
CA SER A 407 6.59 8.86 -5.63
C SER A 407 6.42 10.15 -6.44
N GLN A 408 5.93 10.06 -7.68
CA GLN A 408 5.65 11.22 -8.51
C GLN A 408 4.26 11.74 -8.19
N LEU A 409 4.17 12.90 -7.55
CA LEU A 409 2.92 13.59 -7.27
C LEU A 409 2.86 14.91 -8.03
N ASN A 410 1.80 15.11 -8.80
CA ASN A 410 1.43 16.39 -9.41
C ASN A 410 -0.02 16.74 -9.03
N LEU A 411 -0.22 17.87 -8.35
CA LEU A 411 -1.54 18.44 -8.13
C LEU A 411 -1.76 19.58 -9.14
N GLY A 412 -2.67 19.34 -10.09
CA GLY A 412 -2.92 20.28 -11.19
C GLY A 412 -4.38 20.70 -11.29
N THR A 413 -4.61 21.94 -11.68
CA THR A 413 -5.92 22.47 -12.08
C THR A 413 -6.34 21.95 -13.46
N GLN A 414 -7.59 22.15 -13.85
CA GLN A 414 -8.12 21.69 -15.14
C GLN A 414 -7.29 22.17 -16.36
N ARG A 415 -6.71 23.39 -16.29
CA ARG A 415 -5.82 23.92 -17.34
C ARG A 415 -4.50 23.14 -17.43
N GLU A 416 -3.95 22.76 -16.28
CA GLU A 416 -2.70 21.98 -16.18
C GLU A 416 -2.94 20.51 -16.55
N MET A 417 -4.11 19.95 -16.25
CA MET A 417 -4.49 18.60 -16.69
C MET A 417 -4.42 18.44 -18.20
N ALA A 418 -4.96 19.41 -18.97
CA ALA A 418 -4.95 19.34 -20.43
C ALA A 418 -3.50 19.29 -20.97
N ALA A 419 -2.59 20.04 -20.34
CA ALA A 419 -1.18 20.04 -20.69
C ALA A 419 -0.51 18.69 -20.37
N VAL A 420 -0.73 18.15 -19.16
CA VAL A 420 -0.14 16.87 -18.73
C VAL A 420 -0.68 15.69 -19.53
N GLN A 421 -2.00 15.64 -19.81
CA GLN A 421 -2.61 14.59 -20.63
C GLN A 421 -2.08 14.62 -22.06
N SER A 422 -1.85 15.80 -22.64
CA SER A 422 -1.22 15.95 -23.96
C SER A 422 0.21 15.38 -23.99
N GLN A 423 1.00 15.64 -22.94
CA GLN A 423 2.35 15.10 -22.81
C GLN A 423 2.37 13.57 -22.65
N ILE A 424 1.50 13.01 -21.79
CA ILE A 424 1.38 11.56 -21.59
C ILE A 424 0.93 10.86 -22.88
N ALA A 425 -0.05 11.43 -23.60
CA ALA A 425 -0.50 10.90 -24.88
C ALA A 425 0.63 10.91 -25.92
N SER A 426 1.46 11.96 -25.94
CA SER A 426 2.66 12.03 -26.78
C SER A 426 3.67 10.93 -26.43
N GLY A 427 3.99 10.75 -25.14
CA GLY A 427 4.92 9.71 -24.69
C GLY A 427 4.44 8.28 -25.00
N ARG A 428 3.13 8.01 -24.87
CA ARG A 428 2.55 6.71 -25.25
C ARG A 428 2.68 6.42 -26.75
N ARG A 429 2.51 7.44 -27.60
CA ARG A 429 2.70 7.29 -29.06
C ARG A 429 4.15 6.94 -29.41
N TYR A 430 5.11 7.67 -28.82
CA TYR A 430 6.53 7.40 -29.01
C TYR A 430 6.91 5.96 -28.58
N MET A 431 6.45 5.51 -27.42
CA MET A 431 6.70 4.14 -26.96
C MET A 431 6.08 3.07 -27.87
N ALA A 432 4.89 3.32 -28.42
CA ALA A 432 4.26 2.41 -29.36
C ALA A 432 5.05 2.29 -30.69
N GLU A 433 5.63 3.40 -31.16
CA GLU A 433 6.50 3.42 -32.34
C GLU A 433 7.77 2.59 -32.11
N VAL A 434 8.46 2.79 -30.98
CA VAL A 434 9.66 2.02 -30.61
C VAL A 434 9.34 0.52 -30.49
N MET A 435 8.22 0.16 -29.85
CA MET A 435 7.78 -1.24 -29.73
C MET A 435 7.53 -1.88 -31.11
N ASN A 436 6.88 -1.17 -32.03
CA ASN A 436 6.66 -1.66 -33.39
C ASN A 436 7.97 -1.87 -34.16
N GLU A 437 8.96 -0.99 -33.96
CA GLU A 437 10.27 -1.11 -34.60
C GLU A 437 11.06 -2.32 -34.07
N VAL A 438 11.03 -2.55 -32.76
CA VAL A 438 11.62 -3.75 -32.12
C VAL A 438 10.95 -5.03 -32.63
N LEU A 439 9.62 -5.04 -32.77
CA LEU A 439 8.89 -6.19 -33.32
C LEU A 439 9.26 -6.45 -34.78
N ARG A 440 9.41 -5.41 -35.61
CA ARG A 440 9.91 -5.54 -36.99
C ARG A 440 11.30 -6.16 -37.03
N SER A 441 12.25 -5.63 -36.25
CA SER A 441 13.62 -6.16 -36.19
C SER A 441 13.68 -7.64 -35.78
N ARG A 442 12.85 -8.05 -34.80
CA ARG A 442 12.72 -9.47 -34.42
C ARG A 442 12.18 -10.33 -35.55
N SER A 443 11.18 -9.85 -36.29
CA SER A 443 10.60 -10.60 -37.42
C SER A 443 11.60 -10.80 -38.56
N GLU A 444 12.42 -9.78 -38.86
CA GLU A 444 13.48 -9.84 -39.86
C GLU A 444 14.58 -10.84 -39.46
N SER A 445 15.02 -10.77 -38.20
CA SER A 445 16.02 -11.70 -37.66
C SER A 445 15.54 -13.16 -37.71
N HIS A 446 14.25 -13.40 -37.44
CA HIS A 446 13.68 -14.74 -37.51
C HIS A 446 13.61 -15.27 -38.95
N ARG A 447 13.32 -14.38 -39.92
CA ARG A 447 13.27 -14.72 -41.34
C ARG A 447 14.65 -15.08 -41.90
N GLU A 448 15.69 -14.36 -41.49
CA GLU A 448 17.09 -14.68 -41.84
C GLU A 448 17.53 -16.05 -41.28
N MET A 449 17.20 -16.33 -40.02
CA MET A 449 17.52 -17.61 -39.40
C MET A 449 16.83 -18.81 -40.09
N GLN A 450 15.59 -18.64 -40.57
CA GLN A 450 14.90 -19.65 -41.37
C GLN A 450 15.57 -19.91 -42.72
N LYS A 451 16.09 -18.87 -43.40
CA LYS A 451 16.87 -19.03 -44.64
C LYS A 451 18.14 -19.86 -44.41
N ILE A 452 18.88 -19.57 -43.34
CA ILE A 452 20.11 -20.30 -42.99
C ILE A 452 19.80 -21.78 -42.69
N GLN A 453 18.73 -22.07 -41.95
CA GLN A 453 18.32 -23.45 -41.69
C GLN A 453 17.90 -24.21 -42.96
N ALA A 454 17.23 -23.54 -43.92
CA ALA A 454 16.85 -24.15 -45.20
C ALA A 454 18.07 -24.48 -46.07
N ILE A 455 19.10 -23.61 -46.06
CA ILE A 455 20.37 -23.85 -46.75
C ILE A 455 21.11 -25.05 -46.13
N LEU A 456 21.20 -25.10 -44.79
CA LEU A 456 21.83 -26.22 -44.07
C LEU A 456 21.14 -27.57 -44.30
N ARG A 457 19.81 -27.60 -44.48
CA ARG A 457 19.08 -28.83 -44.85
C ARG A 457 19.40 -29.33 -46.26
N ARG A 458 19.63 -28.44 -47.23
CA ARG A 458 20.02 -28.83 -48.61
C ARG A 458 21.42 -29.46 -48.67
N ILE A 459 22.32 -29.06 -47.79
CA ILE A 459 23.72 -29.55 -47.71
C ILE A 459 23.78 -31.01 -47.23
N ALA A 460 22.83 -31.44 -46.42
CA ALA A 460 22.83 -32.77 -45.81
C ALA A 460 22.42 -33.92 -46.74
N MET A 461 21.98 -33.65 -47.99
CA MET A 461 21.36 -34.66 -48.85
C MET A 461 22.19 -35.17 -50.04
N GLN A 462 23.43 -34.68 -50.27
CA GLN A 462 24.25 -35.20 -51.39
C GLN A 462 25.44 -36.06 -50.90
N PRO A 463 25.46 -37.37 -51.24
CA PRO A 463 26.63 -38.21 -50.98
C PRO A 463 27.78 -37.81 -51.93
N PRO A 464 29.03 -37.68 -51.43
CA PRO A 464 30.18 -37.41 -52.28
C PRO A 464 30.37 -38.59 -53.25
N LYS A 465 30.61 -38.29 -54.52
CA LYS A 465 30.73 -39.33 -55.56
C LYS A 465 32.03 -40.12 -55.42
N ASP A 466 33.11 -39.43 -55.05
CA ASP A 466 34.43 -40.01 -54.85
C ASP A 466 35.19 -39.34 -53.68
N LEU A 467 36.39 -39.84 -53.39
CA LEU A 467 37.22 -39.29 -52.32
C LEU A 467 37.83 -37.93 -52.66
N TYR A 468 37.90 -37.55 -53.94
CA TYR A 468 38.40 -36.24 -54.38
C TYR A 468 37.37 -35.15 -54.11
N GLU A 469 36.10 -35.37 -54.45
CA GLU A 469 35.00 -34.47 -54.07
C GLU A 469 34.90 -34.34 -52.54
N LEU A 470 35.11 -35.44 -51.81
CA LEU A 470 35.09 -35.42 -50.35
C LEU A 470 36.26 -34.60 -49.77
N TRP A 471 37.43 -34.63 -50.39
CA TRP A 471 38.56 -33.79 -49.97
C TRP A 471 38.37 -32.32 -50.38
N HIS A 472 37.81 -32.07 -51.56
CA HIS A 472 37.46 -30.74 -52.04
C HIS A 472 36.49 -30.03 -51.10
N GLU A 473 35.45 -30.75 -50.62
CA GLU A 473 34.51 -30.26 -49.59
C GLU A 473 35.24 -29.76 -48.33
N TYR A 474 36.32 -30.44 -47.92
CA TYR A 474 37.08 -30.07 -46.74
C TYR A 474 38.01 -28.88 -46.97
N GLN A 475 38.69 -28.84 -48.11
CA GLN A 475 39.74 -27.87 -48.38
C GLN A 475 39.20 -26.53 -48.90
N LEU A 476 38.23 -26.59 -49.82
CA LEU A 476 37.70 -25.46 -50.58
C LEU A 476 36.20 -25.24 -50.38
N GLY A 477 35.48 -26.25 -49.87
CA GLY A 477 34.02 -26.21 -49.75
C GLY A 477 33.36 -26.80 -50.99
N SER A 478 32.04 -26.78 -51.03
CA SER A 478 31.27 -27.27 -52.19
C SER A 478 29.96 -26.48 -52.31
N GLY A 479 29.48 -26.27 -53.53
CA GLY A 479 28.18 -25.63 -53.78
C GLY A 479 28.02 -24.21 -53.21
N GLY A 480 29.10 -23.41 -53.17
CA GLY A 480 29.09 -22.02 -52.67
C GLY A 480 29.26 -21.88 -51.16
N LEU A 481 29.71 -22.94 -50.46
CA LEU A 481 29.88 -22.96 -49.01
C LEU A 481 31.33 -22.83 -48.60
N LYS A 482 31.54 -22.33 -47.38
CA LYS A 482 32.88 -22.30 -46.79
C LYS A 482 33.45 -23.72 -46.60
N PRO A 483 34.77 -23.89 -46.63
CA PRO A 483 35.44 -25.18 -46.43
C PRO A 483 35.01 -25.90 -45.14
N ALA A 484 34.86 -27.23 -45.15
CA ALA A 484 34.44 -27.97 -43.94
C ALA A 484 35.48 -27.90 -42.80
N LYS A 485 36.74 -27.58 -43.10
CA LYS A 485 37.78 -27.27 -42.10
C LYS A 485 37.46 -26.02 -41.26
N GLU A 486 36.64 -25.10 -41.77
CA GLU A 486 36.27 -23.81 -41.16
C GLU A 486 34.91 -23.84 -40.44
N PHE A 487 34.26 -25.01 -40.36
CA PHE A 487 32.99 -25.14 -39.64
C PHE A 487 33.19 -24.96 -38.14
N THR A 488 32.32 -24.16 -37.52
CA THR A 488 32.19 -23.93 -36.07
C THR A 488 31.58 -25.15 -35.36
N SER A 489 31.62 -25.18 -34.02
CA SER A 489 31.02 -26.27 -33.23
C SER A 489 29.51 -26.41 -33.45
N ILE A 490 28.79 -25.30 -33.58
CA ILE A 490 27.35 -25.26 -33.85
C ILE A 490 27.05 -25.85 -35.24
N GLU A 491 27.81 -25.45 -36.26
CA GLU A 491 27.65 -25.95 -37.64
C GLU A 491 27.98 -27.45 -37.74
N ARG A 492 29.02 -27.93 -37.05
CA ARG A 492 29.33 -29.37 -36.94
C ARG A 492 28.24 -30.14 -36.21
N GLY A 493 27.62 -29.54 -35.20
CA GLY A 493 26.55 -30.11 -34.39
C GLY A 493 25.25 -30.33 -35.17
N ALA A 494 24.94 -29.45 -36.12
CA ALA A 494 23.73 -29.51 -36.94
C ALA A 494 23.61 -30.82 -37.75
N ASN A 495 24.72 -31.44 -38.14
CA ASN A 495 24.74 -32.81 -38.67
C ASN A 495 25.97 -33.58 -38.17
N LYS A 496 26.00 -33.79 -36.85
CA LYS A 496 27.09 -34.47 -36.14
C LYS A 496 27.46 -35.82 -36.75
N PHE A 497 26.47 -36.60 -37.20
CA PHE A 497 26.68 -37.93 -37.76
C PHE A 497 27.42 -37.91 -39.09
N ALA A 498 27.00 -37.05 -40.03
CA ALA A 498 27.65 -36.94 -41.33
C ALA A 498 29.07 -36.35 -41.19
N TYR A 499 29.22 -35.27 -40.42
CA TYR A 499 30.51 -34.63 -40.21
C TYR A 499 31.51 -35.59 -39.54
N SER A 500 31.11 -36.27 -38.45
CA SER A 500 31.95 -37.25 -37.77
C SER A 500 32.35 -38.43 -38.67
N ARG A 501 31.49 -38.80 -39.63
CA ARG A 501 31.79 -39.86 -40.61
C ARG A 501 32.81 -39.46 -41.65
N ARG A 502 32.75 -38.23 -42.15
CA ARG A 502 33.69 -37.71 -43.14
C ARG A 502 35.04 -37.33 -42.52
N LYS A 503 35.02 -36.82 -41.28
CA LYS A 503 36.21 -36.41 -40.53
C LYS A 503 37.31 -37.47 -40.46
N VAL A 504 36.96 -38.76 -40.41
CA VAL A 504 37.96 -39.83 -40.37
C VAL A 504 38.90 -39.80 -41.58
N PHE A 505 38.35 -39.51 -42.76
CA PHE A 505 39.12 -39.43 -43.99
C PHE A 505 39.89 -38.11 -44.08
N TRP A 506 39.25 -36.98 -43.73
CA TRP A 506 39.92 -35.68 -43.72
C TRP A 506 41.13 -35.67 -42.79
N ASP A 507 41.04 -36.31 -41.62
CA ASP A 507 42.15 -36.44 -40.68
C ASP A 507 43.33 -37.22 -41.30
N VAL A 508 43.05 -38.32 -42.03
CA VAL A 508 44.06 -39.17 -42.68
C VAL A 508 44.75 -38.43 -43.83
N ILE A 509 43.98 -37.81 -44.73
CA ILE A 509 44.57 -37.05 -45.85
C ILE A 509 45.36 -35.86 -45.31
N SER A 510 44.83 -35.13 -44.32
CA SER A 510 45.57 -34.02 -43.69
C SER A 510 46.87 -34.46 -43.01
N GLN A 511 46.93 -35.70 -42.51
CA GLN A 511 48.16 -36.26 -41.93
C GLN A 511 49.18 -36.60 -43.03
N LEU A 512 48.76 -37.28 -44.10
CA LEU A 512 49.64 -37.62 -45.22
C LEU A 512 50.17 -36.38 -45.96
N VAL A 513 49.33 -35.35 -46.10
CA VAL A 513 49.74 -34.06 -46.68
C VAL A 513 50.79 -33.37 -45.81
N ARG A 514 50.62 -33.40 -44.48
CA ARG A 514 51.61 -32.84 -43.55
C ARG A 514 52.96 -33.57 -43.58
N SER A 515 52.99 -34.83 -44.00
CA SER A 515 54.24 -35.60 -44.20
C SER A 515 54.88 -35.45 -45.58
N GLY A 516 54.37 -34.55 -46.43
CA GLY A 516 54.98 -34.25 -47.73
C GLY A 516 54.35 -34.94 -48.93
N HIS A 517 53.24 -35.68 -48.76
CA HIS A 517 52.44 -36.14 -49.90
C HIS A 517 51.56 -35.02 -50.48
N THR A 518 51.28 -35.05 -51.77
CA THR A 518 50.19 -34.22 -52.34
C THR A 518 48.83 -34.81 -51.95
N SER A 519 47.76 -34.00 -51.93
CA SER A 519 46.40 -34.48 -51.64
C SER A 519 46.01 -35.65 -52.55
N ASP A 520 46.34 -35.56 -53.83
CA ASP A 520 45.94 -36.55 -54.83
C ASP A 520 46.69 -37.87 -54.61
N SER A 521 48.01 -37.80 -54.37
CA SER A 521 48.80 -39.00 -54.03
C SER A 521 48.36 -39.65 -52.71
N ALA A 522 47.94 -38.84 -51.73
CA ALA A 522 47.39 -39.34 -50.47
C ALA A 522 46.03 -40.04 -50.68
N ILE A 523 45.16 -39.48 -51.51
CA ILE A 523 43.86 -40.06 -51.86
C ILE A 523 44.05 -41.36 -52.65
N ASP A 524 44.96 -41.39 -53.63
CA ASP A 524 45.28 -42.60 -54.37
C ASP A 524 45.82 -43.70 -53.47
N ARG A 525 46.62 -43.36 -52.44
CA ARG A 525 47.09 -44.33 -51.45
C ARG A 525 45.95 -44.92 -50.61
N VAL A 526 44.93 -44.13 -50.28
CA VAL A 526 43.71 -44.62 -49.62
C VAL A 526 42.96 -45.58 -50.56
N TYR A 527 42.85 -45.25 -51.84
CA TYR A 527 42.23 -46.14 -52.84
C TYR A 527 43.03 -47.43 -53.05
N GLN A 528 44.35 -47.37 -53.10
CA GLN A 528 45.21 -48.57 -53.20
C GLN A 528 45.06 -49.46 -51.96
N THR A 529 44.90 -48.87 -50.78
CA THR A 529 44.76 -49.61 -49.52
C THR A 529 43.43 -50.35 -49.43
N TYR A 530 42.32 -49.71 -49.82
CA TYR A 530 40.98 -50.27 -49.60
C TYR A 530 40.32 -50.84 -50.85
N GLY A 531 40.79 -50.47 -52.05
CA GLY A 531 40.21 -50.82 -53.34
C GLY A 531 39.40 -49.69 -53.95
N ARG A 532 39.72 -49.30 -55.19
CA ARG A 532 39.00 -48.26 -55.97
C ARG A 532 37.59 -48.68 -56.39
N ASN A 533 37.28 -49.97 -56.31
CA ASN A 533 35.97 -50.56 -56.56
C ASN A 533 34.97 -50.37 -55.40
N LEU A 534 35.42 -49.91 -54.23
CA LEU A 534 34.53 -49.66 -53.09
C LEU A 534 33.94 -48.26 -53.13
N SER A 535 32.68 -48.13 -52.69
CA SER A 535 32.04 -46.82 -52.52
C SER A 535 32.74 -46.00 -51.43
N VAL A 536 32.69 -44.66 -51.55
CA VAL A 536 33.20 -43.74 -50.52
C VAL A 536 32.65 -44.10 -49.14
N SER A 537 31.35 -44.42 -49.08
CA SER A 537 30.66 -44.84 -47.87
C SER A 537 31.31 -46.07 -47.20
N SER A 538 31.69 -47.08 -47.98
CA SER A 538 32.32 -48.31 -47.50
C SER A 538 33.78 -48.08 -47.09
N ILE A 539 34.52 -47.26 -47.84
CA ILE A 539 35.89 -46.88 -47.51
C ILE A 539 35.93 -46.12 -46.16
N LEU A 540 35.01 -45.18 -45.94
CA LEU A 540 34.92 -44.44 -44.66
C LEU A 540 34.62 -45.36 -43.46
N VAL A 541 33.82 -46.41 -43.67
CA VAL A 541 33.55 -47.42 -42.63
C VAL A 541 34.83 -48.19 -42.30
N LYS A 542 35.57 -48.65 -43.31
CA LYS A 542 36.85 -49.36 -43.12
C LYS A 542 37.90 -48.47 -42.42
N LEU A 543 38.08 -47.23 -42.88
CA LEU A 543 38.96 -46.24 -42.25
C LEU A 543 38.64 -46.03 -40.76
N ARG A 544 37.35 -45.98 -40.41
CA ARG A 544 36.90 -45.82 -39.03
C ARG A 544 37.21 -47.07 -38.19
N THR A 545 37.02 -48.26 -38.75
CA THR A 545 37.39 -49.52 -38.10
C THR A 545 38.89 -49.58 -37.84
N ASP A 546 39.71 -49.22 -38.83
CA ASP A 546 41.17 -49.24 -38.70
C ASP A 546 41.66 -48.18 -37.72
N ARG A 547 41.06 -46.99 -37.70
CA ARG A 547 41.39 -45.95 -36.71
C ARG A 547 41.21 -46.42 -35.28
N ARG A 548 40.23 -47.28 -34.98
CA ARG A 548 40.06 -47.89 -33.65
C ARG A 548 41.18 -48.86 -33.29
N ARG A 549 41.87 -49.41 -34.30
CA ARG A 549 43.00 -50.35 -34.17
C ARG A 549 44.36 -49.66 -34.36
N GLY A 550 44.41 -48.32 -34.29
CA GLY A 550 45.62 -47.51 -34.45
C GLY A 550 45.92 -47.03 -35.87
N GLY A 551 45.00 -47.21 -36.83
CA GLY A 551 45.13 -46.83 -38.26
C GLY A 551 45.56 -48.00 -39.15
N HIS A 552 45.43 -47.89 -40.47
CA HIS A 552 45.89 -48.95 -41.38
C HIS A 552 47.41 -48.83 -41.61
N PRO A 553 48.23 -49.90 -41.50
CA PRO A 553 49.69 -49.81 -41.64
C PRO A 553 50.17 -49.06 -42.89
N SER A 554 49.57 -49.33 -44.06
CA SER A 554 49.91 -48.66 -45.33
C SER A 554 49.58 -47.17 -45.41
N LEU A 555 48.79 -46.66 -44.46
CA LEU A 555 48.36 -45.26 -44.33
C LEU A 555 48.89 -44.62 -43.04
N ARG A 556 49.67 -45.35 -42.25
CA ARG A 556 50.47 -44.79 -41.15
C ARG A 556 51.75 -44.21 -41.74
N LEU A 557 52.29 -43.22 -41.05
CA LEU A 557 53.64 -42.74 -41.27
C LEU A 557 54.62 -43.57 -40.44
#